data_AF-A0A7V9VD43-F1
#
_entry.id   AF-A0A7V9VD43-F1
#
_cell.length_a   1.000
_cell.length_b   1.000
_cell.length_c   1.000
_cell.angle_alpha   90.00
_cell.angle_beta   90.00
_cell.angle_gamma   90.00
#
_symmetry.space_group_name_H-M   'P 1'
#
loop_
_entity.id
_entity.type
_entity.pdbx_description
1 polymer ?
#
loop_
_entity_poly.entity_id
_entity_poly.type
_entity_poly.pdbx_seq_one_letter_code
_entity_poly.pdbx_strand_id
1 'polypeptide(L)'
;MEQGATDLIAAVEGLTDEQWATICPDEQRSVGVLVHHVGAAYPEEADITTALAREGGVPGLTWEAVNQGNQDEAESHEQVDKASALAQVRENVATAATVVRGLTDEQLDRVALTDLHWEAPLTVQFFVEHHPIAHPYMHLEGIRAALGLNG
;
A
#
# COMPACT_ATOMS: atom_id res chain seq x y z
N MET A 1 2.46 -3.25 -9.10
CA MET A 1 3.10 -2.40 -8.10
C MET A 1 3.86 -1.22 -8.71
N GLU A 2 4.99 -1.40 -9.40
CA GLU A 2 5.78 -0.26 -9.93
C GLU A 2 5.00 0.68 -10.87
N GLN A 3 4.13 0.13 -11.73
CA GLN A 3 3.25 0.97 -12.56
C GLN A 3 2.27 1.78 -11.70
N GLY A 4 1.65 1.17 -10.68
CA GLY A 4 0.75 1.89 -9.77
C GLY A 4 1.48 2.98 -8.98
N ALA A 5 2.70 2.72 -8.51
CA ALA A 5 3.55 3.74 -7.89
C ALA A 5 3.90 4.87 -8.87
N THR A 6 4.20 4.54 -10.13
CA THR A 6 4.50 5.53 -11.17
C THR A 6 3.30 6.41 -11.46
N ASP A 7 2.11 5.82 -11.58
CA ASP A 7 0.86 6.53 -11.85
C ASP A 7 0.48 7.42 -10.65
N LEU A 8 0.65 6.92 -9.42
CA LEU A 8 0.46 7.70 -8.20
C LEU A 8 1.38 8.92 -8.17
N ILE A 9 2.69 8.73 -8.39
CA ILE A 9 3.67 9.82 -8.41
C ILE A 9 3.31 10.84 -9.48
N ALA A 10 3.03 10.40 -10.70
CA ALA A 10 2.69 11.28 -11.81
C ALA A 10 1.42 12.12 -11.54
N ALA A 11 0.44 11.55 -10.84
CA ALA A 11 -0.78 12.27 -10.47
C ALA A 11 -0.55 13.36 -9.42
N VAL A 12 0.47 13.21 -8.54
CA VAL A 12 0.62 14.07 -7.36
C VAL A 12 1.88 14.95 -7.36
N GLU A 13 2.87 14.69 -8.22
CA GLU A 13 4.16 15.40 -8.20
C GLU A 13 4.04 16.91 -8.49
N GLY A 14 3.02 17.30 -9.25
CA GLY A 14 2.75 18.69 -9.62
C GLY A 14 1.80 19.43 -8.69
N LEU A 15 1.33 18.81 -7.59
CA LEU A 15 0.33 19.42 -6.72
C LEU A 15 0.89 20.62 -5.94
N THR A 16 0.04 21.61 -5.71
CA THR A 16 0.32 22.67 -4.74
C THR A 16 0.26 22.14 -3.31
N ASP A 17 0.67 22.94 -2.33
CA ASP A 17 0.62 22.54 -0.93
C ASP A 17 -0.82 22.45 -0.41
N GLU A 18 -1.73 23.28 -0.95
CA GLU A 18 -3.16 23.21 -0.66
C GLU A 18 -3.79 21.92 -1.21
N GLN A 19 -3.41 21.51 -2.42
CA GLN A 19 -3.86 20.25 -3.00
C GLN A 19 -3.28 19.04 -2.24
N TRP A 20 -2.01 19.12 -1.82
CA TRP A 20 -1.38 18.10 -0.99
C TRP A 20 -2.08 17.91 0.37
N ALA A 21 -2.57 19.01 0.96
CA ALA A 21 -3.33 19.01 2.20
C ALA A 21 -4.83 18.67 2.02
N THR A 22 -5.31 18.44 0.79
CA THR A 22 -6.73 18.16 0.53
C THR A 22 -7.14 16.83 1.16
N ILE A 23 -8.25 16.82 1.91
CA ILE A 23 -8.79 15.61 2.54
C ILE A 23 -9.56 14.78 1.51
N CYS A 24 -9.22 13.50 1.41
CA CYS A 24 -9.94 12.52 0.61
C CYS A 24 -11.18 12.03 1.39
N PRO A 25 -12.42 12.31 0.94
CA PRO A 25 -13.62 12.07 1.74
C PRO A 25 -13.85 10.61 2.14
N ASP A 26 -13.56 9.65 1.27
CA ASP A 26 -13.80 8.23 1.57
C ASP A 26 -12.71 7.62 2.46
N GLU A 27 -11.57 8.31 2.59
CA GLU A 27 -10.38 7.85 3.29
C GLU A 27 -10.12 8.62 4.59
N GLN A 28 -10.78 9.77 4.77
CA GLN A 28 -10.62 10.69 5.90
C GLN A 28 -9.16 11.10 6.19
N ARG A 29 -8.30 11.05 5.17
CA ARG A 29 -6.87 11.37 5.22
C ARG A 29 -6.52 12.38 4.12
N SER A 30 -5.49 13.19 4.32
CA SER A 30 -5.01 14.10 3.28
C SER A 30 -4.39 13.32 2.12
N VAL A 31 -4.31 13.94 0.93
CA VAL A 31 -3.58 13.37 -0.22
C VAL A 31 -2.15 13.01 0.19
N GLY A 32 -1.48 13.89 0.93
CA GLY A 32 -0.10 13.65 1.37
C GLY A 32 0.04 12.43 2.28
N VAL A 33 -0.86 12.29 3.27
CA VAL A 33 -0.88 11.12 4.16
C VAL A 33 -1.15 9.84 3.38
N LEU A 34 -2.03 9.85 2.38
CA LEU A 34 -2.28 8.66 1.54
C LEU A 34 -1.07 8.27 0.68
N VAL A 35 -0.36 9.25 0.12
CA VAL A 35 0.87 8.98 -0.66
C VAL A 35 1.96 8.40 0.24
N HIS A 36 2.11 8.94 1.45
CA HIS A 36 3.03 8.38 2.45
C HIS A 36 2.63 6.95 2.83
N HIS A 37 1.36 6.72 3.14
CA HIS A 37 0.82 5.41 3.48
C HIS A 37 1.12 4.35 2.39
N VAL A 38 0.90 4.67 1.11
CA VAL A 38 1.28 3.77 0.02
C VAL A 38 2.79 3.48 0.01
N GLY A 39 3.61 4.50 0.23
CA GLY A 39 5.06 4.34 0.30
C GLY A 39 5.51 3.45 1.46
N ALA A 40 4.92 3.62 2.64
CA ALA A 40 5.24 2.88 3.84
C ALA A 40 4.69 1.44 3.84
N ALA A 41 3.56 1.19 3.17
CA ALA A 41 2.96 -0.14 3.08
C ALA A 41 3.81 -1.14 2.28
N TYR A 42 4.54 -0.70 1.25
CA TYR A 42 5.34 -1.60 0.40
C TYR A 42 6.28 -2.55 1.16
N PRO A 43 7.15 -2.10 2.09
CA PRO A 43 7.99 -3.01 2.88
C PRO A 43 7.16 -3.95 3.77
N GLU A 44 6.09 -3.45 4.40
CA GLU A 44 5.23 -4.27 5.26
C GLU A 44 4.53 -5.39 4.47
N GLU A 45 3.95 -5.04 3.31
CA GLU A 45 3.32 -5.99 2.41
C GLU A 45 4.32 -7.00 1.82
N ALA A 46 5.58 -6.59 1.60
CA ALA A 46 6.65 -7.50 1.17
C ALA A 46 7.05 -8.49 2.27
N ASP A 47 7.11 -8.03 3.52
CA ASP A 47 7.38 -8.89 4.68
C ASP A 47 6.23 -9.87 4.91
N ILE A 48 4.97 -9.41 4.85
CA ILE A 48 3.79 -10.27 4.93
C ILE A 48 3.79 -11.29 3.80
N THR A 49 4.05 -10.87 2.56
CA THR A 49 4.13 -11.76 1.41
C THR A 49 5.19 -12.85 1.62
N THR A 50 6.36 -12.48 2.15
CA THR A 50 7.44 -13.42 2.46
C THR A 50 7.01 -14.43 3.53
N ALA A 51 6.36 -13.98 4.60
CA ALA A 51 5.86 -14.84 5.65
C ALA A 51 4.77 -15.80 5.15
N LEU A 52 3.81 -15.33 4.34
CA LEU A 52 2.80 -16.20 3.72
C LEU A 52 3.45 -17.26 2.82
N ALA A 53 4.43 -16.89 2.00
CA ALA A 53 5.14 -17.79 1.09
C ALA A 53 5.98 -18.86 1.82
N ARG A 54 6.67 -18.48 2.90
CA ARG A 54 7.64 -19.34 3.58
C ARG A 54 7.07 -20.05 4.80
N GLU A 55 6.33 -19.32 5.61
CA GLU A 55 5.85 -19.74 6.92
C GLU A 55 4.38 -20.24 6.86
N GLY A 56 3.62 -19.78 5.86
CA GLY A 56 2.25 -20.24 5.60
C GLY A 56 1.15 -19.47 6.32
N GLY A 57 1.51 -18.35 6.97
CA GLY A 57 0.57 -17.48 7.69
C GLY A 57 1.29 -16.33 8.38
N VAL A 58 0.51 -15.33 8.81
CA VAL A 58 0.97 -14.23 9.67
C VAL A 58 0.00 -14.12 10.85
N PRO A 59 0.32 -14.74 12.01
CA PRO A 59 -0.57 -14.73 13.17
C PRO A 59 -0.83 -13.30 13.66
N GLY A 60 -2.09 -12.97 13.94
CA GLY A 60 -2.47 -11.67 14.49
C GLY A 60 -2.56 -10.53 13.47
N LEU A 61 -2.33 -10.80 12.17
CA LEU A 61 -2.61 -9.84 11.10
C LEU A 61 -4.13 -9.77 10.88
N THR A 62 -4.82 -8.97 11.70
CA THR A 62 -6.27 -8.75 11.63
C THR A 62 -6.59 -7.39 11.02
N TRP A 63 -7.81 -7.19 10.54
CA TRP A 63 -8.27 -5.85 10.12
C TRP A 63 -8.21 -4.83 11.26
N GLU A 64 -8.44 -5.24 12.50
CA GLU A 64 -8.30 -4.36 13.67
C GLU A 64 -6.85 -3.88 13.83
N ALA A 65 -5.88 -4.78 13.74
CA ALA A 65 -4.46 -4.44 13.82
C ALA A 65 -4.02 -3.53 12.67
N VAL A 66 -4.44 -3.82 11.43
CA VAL A 66 -4.16 -2.99 10.25
C VAL A 66 -4.79 -1.61 10.41
N ASN A 67 -6.05 -1.52 10.83
CA ASN A 67 -6.73 -0.24 11.00
C ASN A 67 -6.07 0.61 12.11
N GLN A 68 -5.66 -0.01 13.22
CA GLN A 68 -4.94 0.70 14.27
C GLN A 68 -3.59 1.22 13.76
N GLY A 69 -2.81 0.38 13.06
CA GLY A 69 -1.54 0.80 12.48
C GLY A 69 -1.70 1.97 11.49
N ASN A 70 -2.72 1.90 10.63
CA ASN A 70 -3.03 2.97 9.67
C ASN A 70 -3.44 4.27 10.37
N GLN A 71 -4.15 4.20 11.49
CA GLN A 71 -4.52 5.38 12.29
C GLN A 71 -3.27 6.00 12.93
N ASP A 72 -2.45 5.21 13.60
CA ASP A 72 -1.21 5.66 14.24
C ASP A 72 -0.25 6.30 13.23
N GLU A 73 -0.15 5.70 12.04
CA GLU A 73 0.66 6.22 10.93
C GLU A 73 0.12 7.56 10.43
N ALA A 74 -1.20 7.67 10.21
CA ALA A 74 -1.83 8.90 9.73
C ALA A 74 -1.64 10.07 10.71
N GLU A 75 -1.84 9.82 12.01
CA GLU A 75 -1.64 10.83 13.07
C GLU A 75 -0.18 11.28 13.15
N SER A 76 0.76 10.35 12.99
CA SER A 76 2.21 10.65 13.03
C SER A 76 2.70 11.45 11.83
N HIS A 77 1.93 11.49 10.74
CA HIS A 77 2.33 12.03 9.44
C HIS A 77 1.36 13.08 8.86
N GLU A 78 0.51 13.69 9.70
CA GLU A 78 -0.45 14.73 9.27
C GLU A 78 0.16 15.86 8.44
N GLN A 79 1.45 16.16 8.65
CA GLN A 79 2.21 17.21 7.96
C GLN A 79 3.35 16.66 7.10
N VAL A 80 3.19 15.45 6.55
CA VAL A 80 4.25 14.82 5.75
C VAL A 80 4.67 15.67 4.56
N ASP A 81 5.99 15.77 4.38
CA ASP A 81 6.60 16.48 3.27
C ASP A 81 6.46 15.70 1.96
N LYS A 82 6.10 16.42 0.90
CA LYS A 82 5.84 15.88 -0.44
C LYS A 82 7.07 15.25 -1.06
N ALA A 83 8.22 15.92 -1.00
CA ALA A 83 9.44 15.39 -1.59
C ALA A 83 9.87 14.09 -0.91
N SER A 84 9.77 14.05 0.42
CA SER A 84 10.08 12.88 1.25
C SER A 84 9.14 11.71 0.97
N ALA A 85 7.82 11.95 0.92
CA ALA A 85 6.84 10.91 0.61
C ALA A 85 7.07 10.30 -0.80
N LEU A 86 7.33 11.14 -1.81
CA LEU A 86 7.59 10.65 -3.17
C LEU A 86 8.93 9.93 -3.29
N ALA A 87 9.94 10.33 -2.53
CA ALA A 87 11.20 9.59 -2.47
C ALA A 87 10.98 8.19 -1.87
N GLN A 88 10.23 8.12 -0.76
CA GLN A 88 9.89 6.87 -0.09
C GLN A 88 9.10 5.92 -1.00
N VAL A 89 8.08 6.39 -1.73
CA VAL A 89 7.34 5.56 -2.69
C VAL A 89 8.27 4.93 -3.73
N ARG A 90 9.20 5.71 -4.30
CA ARG A 90 10.14 5.22 -5.32
C ARG A 90 11.11 4.18 -4.78
N GLU A 91 11.64 4.41 -3.58
CA GLU A 91 12.57 3.49 -2.94
C GLU A 91 11.88 2.17 -2.54
N ASN A 92 10.75 2.29 -1.86
CA ASN A 92 10.09 1.15 -1.25
C ASN A 92 9.41 0.25 -2.29
N VAL A 93 8.83 0.81 -3.37
CA VAL A 93 8.25 -0.02 -4.43
C VAL A 93 9.31 -0.88 -5.12
N ALA A 94 10.54 -0.37 -5.30
CA ALA A 94 11.63 -1.13 -5.91
C ALA A 94 12.08 -2.30 -5.02
N THR A 95 12.18 -2.06 -3.71
CA THR A 95 12.49 -3.10 -2.72
C THR A 95 11.41 -4.18 -2.69
N ALA A 96 10.14 -3.78 -2.57
CA ALA A 96 9.03 -4.72 -2.54
C ALA A 96 8.89 -5.48 -3.87
N ALA A 97 9.14 -4.84 -5.02
CA ALA A 97 9.10 -5.50 -6.32
C ALA A 97 10.20 -6.55 -6.47
N THR A 98 11.36 -6.33 -5.86
CA THR A 98 12.43 -7.33 -5.81
C THR A 98 12.00 -8.57 -5.03
N VAL A 99 11.31 -8.38 -3.89
CA VAL A 99 10.75 -9.49 -3.10
C VAL A 99 9.72 -10.29 -3.91
N VAL A 100 8.73 -9.62 -4.49
CA VAL A 100 7.66 -10.27 -5.26
C VAL A 100 8.22 -11.04 -6.46
N ARG A 101 9.15 -10.45 -7.22
CA ARG A 101 9.81 -11.12 -8.35
C ARG A 101 10.67 -12.33 -7.95
N GLY A 102 11.10 -12.38 -6.69
CA GLY A 102 11.92 -13.46 -6.15
C GLY A 102 11.12 -14.69 -5.72
N LEU A 103 9.79 -14.62 -5.73
CA LEU A 103 8.93 -15.76 -5.40
C LEU A 103 8.92 -16.78 -6.54
N THR A 104 8.94 -18.05 -6.18
CA THR A 104 8.73 -19.14 -7.14
C THR A 104 7.25 -19.37 -7.40
N ASP A 105 6.91 -20.06 -8.51
CA ASP A 105 5.54 -20.47 -8.80
C ASP A 105 4.93 -21.29 -7.64
N GLU A 106 5.71 -22.21 -7.05
CA GLU A 106 5.27 -22.99 -5.88
C GLU A 106 4.97 -22.11 -4.66
N GLN A 107 5.74 -21.04 -4.46
CA GLN A 107 5.49 -20.08 -3.39
C GLN A 107 4.25 -19.23 -3.66
N LEU A 108 4.00 -18.85 -4.91
CA LEU A 108 2.81 -18.10 -5.33
C LEU A 108 1.54 -18.95 -5.21
N ASP A 109 1.61 -20.23 -5.58
CA ASP A 109 0.52 -21.21 -5.50
C ASP A 109 0.24 -21.70 -4.07
N ARG A 110 1.15 -21.42 -3.12
CA ARG A 110 0.97 -21.82 -1.74
C ARG A 110 -0.29 -21.18 -1.16
N VAL A 111 -1.13 -22.02 -0.57
CA VAL A 111 -2.28 -21.59 0.23
C VAL A 111 -1.78 -21.22 1.63
N ALA A 112 -2.13 -20.01 2.08
CA ALA A 112 -1.84 -19.51 3.41
C ALA A 112 -3.13 -19.12 4.12
N LEU A 113 -3.16 -19.28 5.45
CA LEU A 113 -4.26 -18.83 6.28
C LEU A 113 -3.87 -17.50 6.92
N THR A 114 -4.76 -16.52 6.85
CA THR A 114 -4.55 -15.20 7.45
C THR A 114 -5.81 -14.75 8.17
N ASP A 115 -5.63 -14.24 9.39
CA ASP A 115 -6.71 -13.68 10.19
C ASP A 115 -7.39 -12.49 9.48
N LEU A 116 -6.64 -11.79 8.62
CA LEU A 116 -7.10 -10.68 7.80
C LEU A 116 -8.27 -11.08 6.90
N HIS A 117 -8.31 -12.34 6.48
CA HIS A 117 -9.38 -12.90 5.64
C HIS A 117 -10.16 -13.99 6.36
N TRP A 118 -10.29 -13.91 7.69
CA TRP A 118 -11.04 -14.89 8.50
C TRP A 118 -10.60 -16.34 8.26
N GLU A 119 -9.28 -16.56 8.14
CA GLU A 119 -8.67 -17.86 7.83
C GLU A 119 -9.17 -18.49 6.51
N ALA A 120 -9.64 -17.68 5.56
CA ALA A 120 -9.94 -18.16 4.22
C ALA A 120 -8.66 -18.73 3.56
N PRO A 121 -8.73 -19.90 2.89
CA PRO A 121 -7.59 -20.50 2.22
C PRO A 121 -7.31 -19.77 0.90
N LEU A 122 -6.50 -18.72 0.98
CA LEU A 122 -6.11 -17.89 -0.16
C LEU A 122 -4.67 -18.20 -0.56
N THR A 123 -4.36 -18.06 -1.86
CA THR A 123 -2.99 -18.21 -2.35
C THR A 123 -2.15 -16.98 -2.01
N VAL A 124 -0.84 -17.15 -1.91
CA VAL A 124 0.09 -16.01 -1.81
C VAL A 124 -0.06 -15.09 -3.01
N GLN A 125 -0.31 -15.63 -4.20
CA GLN A 125 -0.59 -14.84 -5.39
C GLN A 125 -1.80 -13.91 -5.21
N PHE A 126 -2.91 -14.39 -4.64
CA PHE A 126 -4.05 -13.52 -4.35
C PHE A 126 -3.64 -12.35 -3.45
N PHE A 127 -2.85 -12.62 -2.42
CA PHE A 127 -2.38 -11.56 -1.52
C PHE A 127 -1.54 -10.52 -2.27
N VAL A 128 -0.57 -10.96 -3.08
CA VAL A 128 0.29 -10.10 -3.91
C VAL A 128 -0.53 -9.24 -4.89
N GLU A 129 -1.52 -9.83 -5.55
CA GLU A 129 -2.38 -9.12 -6.50
C GLU A 129 -3.26 -8.07 -5.82
N HIS A 130 -3.84 -8.41 -4.67
CA HIS A 130 -4.76 -7.53 -3.95
C HIS A 130 -4.06 -6.42 -3.16
N HIS A 131 -2.88 -6.69 -2.59
CA HIS A 131 -2.15 -5.76 -1.72
C HIS A 131 -1.09 -5.02 -2.54
N PRO A 132 0.17 -5.45 -2.67
CA PRO A 132 1.21 -4.61 -3.27
C PRO A 132 0.97 -4.22 -4.73
N ILE A 133 0.20 -4.99 -5.49
CA ILE A 133 -0.14 -4.64 -6.87
C ILE A 133 -1.30 -3.65 -6.95
N ALA A 134 -2.44 -3.95 -6.33
CA ALA A 134 -3.67 -3.16 -6.46
C ALA A 134 -3.77 -1.98 -5.48
N HIS A 135 -3.16 -2.07 -4.30
CA HIS A 135 -3.14 -1.04 -3.25
C HIS A 135 -2.88 0.40 -3.74
N PRO A 136 -1.82 0.69 -4.53
CA PRO A 136 -1.60 2.05 -5.02
C PRO A 136 -2.73 2.56 -5.91
N TYR A 137 -3.40 1.70 -6.67
CA TYR A 137 -4.52 2.10 -7.52
C TYR A 137 -5.77 2.41 -6.70
N MET A 138 -6.04 1.63 -5.65
CA MET A 138 -7.19 1.87 -4.75
C MET A 138 -7.13 3.28 -4.15
N HIS A 139 -5.96 3.67 -3.63
CA HIS A 139 -5.77 5.02 -3.07
C HIS A 139 -5.68 6.10 -4.14
N LEU A 140 -5.07 5.81 -5.30
CA LEU A 140 -5.02 6.77 -6.40
C LEU A 140 -6.41 7.20 -6.87
N GLU A 141 -7.37 6.28 -6.94
CA GLU A 141 -8.74 6.63 -7.31
C GLU A 141 -9.39 7.58 -6.29
N GLY A 142 -9.19 7.36 -4.98
CA GLY A 142 -9.64 8.28 -3.94
C GLY A 142 -9.00 9.67 -4.05
N ILE A 143 -7.69 9.71 -4.33
CA ILE A 143 -6.95 10.97 -4.54
C ILE A 143 -7.48 11.72 -5.78
N ARG A 144 -7.69 11.01 -6.90
CA ARG A 144 -8.24 11.60 -8.12
C ARG A 144 -9.61 12.21 -7.89
N ALA A 145 -10.49 11.48 -7.19
CA ALA A 145 -11.82 11.96 -6.84
C ALA A 145 -11.76 13.23 -5.96
N ALA A 146 -10.89 13.25 -4.94
CA ALA A 146 -10.73 14.40 -4.04
C ALA A 146 -10.21 15.66 -4.77
N LEU A 147 -9.35 15.48 -5.77
CA LEU A 147 -8.73 16.56 -6.53
C LEU A 147 -9.48 16.93 -7.81
N GLY A 148 -10.54 16.19 -8.16
CA GLY A 148 -11.26 16.37 -9.43
C GLY A 148 -10.41 16.03 -10.66
N LEU A 149 -9.47 15.11 -10.54
CA LEU A 149 -8.65 14.61 -11.64
C LEU A 149 -9.42 13.50 -12.40
N ASN A 150 -9.44 13.55 -13.73
CA ASN A 150 -10.01 12.46 -14.54
C ASN A 150 -8.97 11.34 -14.70
N GLY A 151 -9.41 10.08 -14.55
CA GLY A 151 -8.59 8.88 -14.76
C GLY A 151 -8.35 8.51 -16.22
#